data_AF-A0A1E5MNL7-F1
#
_entry.id   AF-A0A1E5MNL7-F1
#
_cell.length_a   1.000
_cell.length_b   1.000
_cell.length_c   1.000
_cell.angle_alpha   90.00
_cell.angle_beta   90.00
_cell.angle_gamma   90.00
#
_symmetry.space_group_name_H-M   'P 1'
#
loop_
_entity.id
_entity.type
_entity.pdbx_description
1 polymer ?
#
loop_
_entity_poly.entity_id
_entity_poly.type
_entity_poly.pdbx_seq_one_letter_code
_entity_poly.pdbx_strand_id
1 'polypeptide(L)'
;MPGRRPPLHERTVRLGAPRPDAGVRPLRRARLVDGAGRCAVGDAGLVPTGDATMTQHVPWDPWPDVRWGSLMIVGGLVVEVPDGWTARSDEAGVVLDRRDGVVSIVFRAAGEPLADDLIRVPADALLLEASEDRLLVALPAVDHVRIRDDRLVADRGVLVRIGVECSVEHWPATSRIVDDVLDSRWHRVEHRPVVPIAESAGRDRAAPSLQWKAHPDVLDHLVRFRDRGLVPGAARRSEAGTSARELGFVGRFGGVTDKGDEVIGPVLDHDAVLTVKVSDPGTAAVTGRWTCWVQGQRCVVRASRSDGTDALGIIAVGTIPVHLLGWLDLDPVGSVGAGEPVTISTAQYEDRSGPCPSDVEWFRTAWAAPTWRFVSGWSHESGTGVSGLLVPGVGALRWERGEHEVTLQPARNASVVRNAVSAAVGLMAVTAR
;
A
#
# COMPACT_ATOMS: atom_id res chain seq x y z
N MET A 1 38.67 -31.17 -30.85
CA MET A 1 39.33 -32.00 -29.82
C MET A 1 38.76 -31.59 -28.46
N PRO A 2 38.07 -32.51 -27.76
CA PRO A 2 37.42 -32.26 -26.48
C PRO A 2 38.40 -32.47 -25.32
N GLY A 3 38.26 -31.70 -24.24
CA GLY A 3 38.99 -31.87 -22.99
C GLY A 3 38.02 -31.89 -21.81
N ARG A 4 37.92 -33.05 -21.16
CA ARG A 4 37.00 -33.40 -20.08
C ARG A 4 37.29 -32.65 -18.77
N ARG A 5 36.23 -32.50 -17.95
CA ARG A 5 36.21 -32.08 -16.53
C ARG A 5 37.17 -32.89 -15.64
N PRO A 6 37.45 -32.40 -14.41
CA PRO A 6 36.74 -32.97 -13.25
C PRO A 6 36.19 -31.91 -12.26
N PRO A 7 35.16 -32.27 -11.46
CA PRO A 7 34.68 -31.50 -10.30
C PRO A 7 35.45 -31.91 -9.02
N LEU A 8 35.27 -31.16 -7.92
CA LEU A 8 35.54 -31.42 -6.48
C LEU A 8 35.75 -30.01 -5.85
N HIS A 9 35.20 -29.57 -4.71
CA HIS A 9 34.74 -30.21 -3.49
C HIS A 9 33.78 -29.28 -2.72
N GLU A 10 32.85 -29.88 -1.98
CA GLU A 10 32.10 -29.29 -0.87
C GLU A 10 33.03 -28.67 0.20
N ARG A 11 32.62 -27.53 0.77
CA ARG A 11 33.11 -27.09 2.08
C ARG A 11 31.93 -26.80 3.00
N THR A 12 31.64 -27.81 3.81
CA THR A 12 30.89 -27.73 5.06
C THR A 12 31.70 -26.88 6.05
N VAL A 13 31.11 -25.82 6.61
CA VAL A 13 31.64 -25.17 7.81
C VAL A 13 30.72 -25.53 8.98
N ARG A 14 31.24 -26.41 9.85
CA ARG A 14 30.72 -26.68 11.19
C ARG A 14 31.31 -25.63 12.15
N LEU A 15 30.44 -24.92 12.86
CA LEU A 15 30.71 -24.28 14.15
C LEU A 15 29.53 -24.77 15.02
N GLY A 16 29.68 -25.57 16.07
CA GLY A 16 30.66 -25.51 17.13
C GLY A 16 29.90 -25.16 18.41
N ALA A 17 29.15 -26.11 18.96
CA ALA A 17 28.45 -25.96 20.23
C ALA A 17 29.42 -26.09 21.42
N PRO A 18 29.25 -25.32 22.51
CA PRO A 18 29.68 -25.74 23.83
C PRO A 18 28.49 -26.26 24.65
N ARG A 19 28.70 -27.42 25.27
CA ARG A 19 27.82 -28.10 26.22
C ARG A 19 28.08 -27.62 27.67
N PRO A 20 27.23 -28.02 28.64
CA PRO A 20 26.88 -27.25 29.82
C PRO A 20 27.74 -27.60 31.03
N ASP A 21 27.64 -26.78 32.09
CA ASP A 21 27.88 -27.28 33.44
C ASP A 21 26.97 -26.63 34.48
N ALA A 22 26.67 -27.45 35.48
CA ALA A 22 25.59 -27.36 36.43
C ALA A 22 25.95 -26.52 37.67
N GLY A 23 24.91 -25.95 38.30
CA GLY A 23 24.99 -25.36 39.64
C GLY A 23 23.60 -25.29 40.27
N VAL A 24 23.36 -26.12 41.27
CA VAL A 24 22.07 -26.39 41.93
C VAL A 24 22.07 -25.84 43.37
N ARG A 25 20.87 -25.39 43.83
CA ARG A 25 20.34 -25.18 45.23
C ARG A 25 20.51 -23.79 45.90
N PRO A 26 19.69 -23.44 46.93
CA PRO A 26 18.24 -23.70 47.12
C PRO A 26 17.41 -22.54 47.76
N LEU A 27 16.07 -22.67 47.70
CA LEU A 27 15.01 -22.30 48.67
C LEU A 27 15.14 -21.04 49.55
N ARG A 28 14.19 -20.10 49.41
CA ARG A 28 13.54 -19.42 50.55
C ARG A 28 12.04 -19.16 50.33
N ARG A 29 11.25 -19.69 51.26
CA ARG A 29 9.82 -19.39 51.51
C ARG A 29 9.66 -18.03 52.20
N ALA A 30 8.62 -17.29 51.85
CA ALA A 30 7.80 -16.39 52.68
C ALA A 30 6.71 -15.79 51.77
N ARG A 31 5.46 -15.47 52.14
CA ARG A 31 4.56 -15.66 53.28
C ARG A 31 3.19 -15.20 52.74
N LEU A 32 2.11 -15.89 53.06
CA LEU A 32 0.73 -15.38 52.90
C LEU A 32 0.53 -14.10 53.70
N VAL A 33 -0.23 -13.15 53.15
CA VAL A 33 -1.14 -12.29 53.91
C VAL A 33 -2.46 -12.19 53.14
N ASP A 34 -3.52 -12.64 53.79
CA ASP A 34 -4.92 -12.48 53.40
C ASP A 34 -5.36 -11.02 53.49
N GLY A 35 -6.24 -10.61 52.58
CA GLY A 35 -6.93 -9.32 52.61
C GLY A 35 -8.13 -9.31 51.69
N ALA A 36 -9.23 -9.90 52.14
CA ALA A 36 -10.51 -9.89 51.46
C ALA A 36 -11.10 -8.47 51.38
N GLY A 37 -11.55 -8.08 50.19
CA GLY A 37 -12.39 -6.91 49.95
C GLY A 37 -13.03 -7.01 48.56
N ARG A 38 -14.24 -7.58 48.50
CA ARG A 38 -15.05 -7.66 47.28
C ARG A 38 -15.68 -6.31 46.95
N CYS A 39 -15.58 -5.87 45.70
CA CYS A 39 -16.60 -5.14 44.96
C CYS A 39 -16.54 -5.59 43.49
N ALA A 40 -17.71 -5.88 42.91
CA ALA A 40 -17.88 -6.46 41.59
C ALA A 40 -18.12 -5.38 40.52
N VAL A 41 -17.37 -5.42 39.41
CA VAL A 41 -17.69 -4.89 38.07
C VAL A 41 -16.94 -5.77 37.05
N GLY A 42 -17.58 -6.13 35.93
CA GLY A 42 -17.15 -7.19 35.01
C GLY A 42 -15.79 -6.96 34.33
N ASP A 43 -14.83 -7.84 34.64
CA ASP A 43 -13.45 -7.83 34.14
C ASP A 43 -13.29 -8.61 32.83
N ALA A 44 -12.38 -8.09 31.99
CA ALA A 44 -11.69 -8.85 30.96
C ALA A 44 -10.97 -10.06 31.60
N GLY A 45 -11.38 -11.27 31.21
CA GLY A 45 -10.87 -12.49 31.83
C GLY A 45 -9.51 -12.93 31.28
N LEU A 46 -8.46 -12.80 32.10
CA LEU A 46 -7.27 -13.65 31.99
C LEU A 46 -7.61 -15.04 32.54
N VAL A 47 -7.31 -16.10 31.79
CA VAL A 47 -7.63 -17.50 32.16
C VAL A 47 -6.72 -17.97 33.31
N PRO A 48 -7.25 -18.50 34.43
CA PRO A 48 -6.45 -19.03 35.53
C PRO A 48 -6.05 -20.50 35.28
N THR A 49 -4.79 -20.84 35.58
CA THR A 49 -4.27 -22.21 35.56
C THR A 49 -4.57 -22.93 36.88
N GLY A 50 -5.28 -24.07 36.80
CA GLY A 50 -5.49 -24.99 37.91
C GLY A 50 -4.73 -26.29 37.71
N ASP A 51 -3.89 -26.66 38.68
CA ASP A 51 -3.20 -27.95 38.79
C ASP A 51 -4.18 -29.03 39.30
N ALA A 52 -4.35 -30.12 38.55
CA ALA A 52 -4.26 -31.50 39.07
C ALA A 52 -4.54 -32.59 38.02
N THR A 53 -3.62 -33.55 37.98
CA THR A 53 -3.74 -34.97 37.60
C THR A 53 -3.90 -35.35 36.12
N MET A 54 -2.76 -35.72 35.54
CA MET A 54 -2.62 -36.48 34.29
C MET A 54 -3.38 -37.81 34.35
N THR A 55 -4.34 -37.97 33.46
CA THR A 55 -4.63 -39.26 32.84
C THR A 55 -4.42 -39.11 31.33
N GLN A 56 -3.39 -39.81 30.88
CA GLN A 56 -2.85 -39.84 29.55
C GLN A 56 -3.84 -40.48 28.58
N HIS A 57 -4.72 -39.67 28.01
CA HIS A 57 -5.17 -39.86 26.65
C HIS A 57 -4.72 -38.62 25.89
N VAL A 58 -3.76 -38.79 24.99
CA VAL A 58 -3.37 -37.76 24.03
C VAL A 58 -4.20 -38.02 22.78
N PRO A 59 -5.29 -37.28 22.52
CA PRO A 59 -5.73 -37.10 21.16
C PRO A 59 -4.66 -36.24 20.48
N TRP A 60 -4.21 -36.69 19.31
CA TRP A 60 -3.34 -35.92 18.43
C TRP A 60 -3.91 -34.52 18.23
N ASP A 61 -3.25 -33.50 18.80
CA ASP A 61 -3.62 -32.11 18.63
C ASP A 61 -2.80 -31.52 17.46
N PRO A 62 -3.40 -31.17 16.31
CA PRO A 62 -2.69 -30.72 15.12
C PRO A 62 -2.40 -29.21 15.10
N TRP A 63 -2.19 -28.56 16.25
CA TRP A 63 -2.14 -27.11 16.31
C TRP A 63 -0.72 -26.61 16.62
N PRO A 64 -0.09 -25.79 15.75
CA PRO A 64 1.20 -25.20 16.07
C PRO A 64 1.08 -24.30 17.30
N ASP A 65 2.09 -24.37 18.16
CA ASP A 65 2.22 -23.74 19.49
C ASP A 65 1.50 -22.40 19.62
N VAL A 66 0.26 -22.43 20.14
CA VAL A 66 -0.49 -21.22 20.46
C VAL A 66 0.22 -20.49 21.61
N ARG A 67 0.61 -19.23 21.39
CA ARG A 67 1.11 -18.37 22.47
C ARG A 67 -0.06 -17.79 23.26
N TRP A 68 -0.64 -18.61 24.14
CA TRP A 68 -1.81 -18.23 24.94
C TRP A 68 -1.62 -16.92 25.73
N GLY A 69 -0.41 -16.63 26.19
CA GLY A 69 -0.07 -15.37 26.87
C GLY A 69 0.03 -14.14 25.96
N SER A 70 -0.17 -14.31 24.65
CA SER A 70 -0.11 -13.26 23.63
C SER A 70 -1.46 -13.07 22.93
N LEU A 71 -2.55 -13.57 23.50
CA LEU A 71 -3.89 -13.38 22.95
C LEU A 71 -4.59 -12.20 23.64
N MET A 72 -5.33 -11.42 22.85
CA MET A 72 -6.29 -10.43 23.33
C MET A 72 -7.64 -10.64 22.65
N ILE A 73 -8.71 -10.20 23.30
CA ILE A 73 -10.09 -10.37 22.80
C ILE A 73 -10.78 -9.01 22.81
N VAL A 74 -11.40 -8.65 21.69
CA VAL A 74 -12.17 -7.40 21.53
C VAL A 74 -13.52 -7.74 20.93
N GLY A 75 -14.58 -7.68 21.75
CA GLY A 75 -15.88 -8.20 21.34
C GLY A 75 -15.80 -9.70 21.06
N GLY A 76 -16.05 -10.10 19.82
CA GLY A 76 -15.86 -11.49 19.35
C GLY A 76 -14.47 -11.81 18.80
N LEU A 77 -13.72 -10.78 18.38
CA LEU A 77 -12.46 -10.93 17.67
C LEU A 77 -11.32 -11.31 18.62
N VAL A 78 -10.68 -12.44 18.34
CA VAL A 78 -9.47 -12.88 19.04
C VAL A 78 -8.25 -12.48 18.20
N VAL A 79 -7.31 -11.79 18.83
CA VAL A 79 -6.11 -11.28 18.17
C VAL A 79 -4.87 -11.83 18.86
N GLU A 80 -3.97 -12.41 18.08
CA GLU A 80 -2.63 -12.77 18.54
C GLU A 80 -1.72 -11.54 18.41
N VAL A 81 -1.23 -11.05 19.55
CA VAL A 81 -0.36 -9.87 19.65
C VAL A 81 0.95 -10.17 18.91
N PRO A 82 1.28 -9.42 17.84
CA PRO A 82 2.48 -9.69 17.07
C PRO A 82 3.75 -9.46 17.86
N ASP A 83 4.82 -10.14 17.47
CA ASP A 83 6.16 -9.88 18.02
C ASP A 83 6.54 -8.41 17.82
N GLY A 84 7.06 -7.77 18.87
CA GLY A 84 7.39 -6.34 18.82
C GLY A 84 6.22 -5.40 19.13
N TRP A 85 5.07 -5.93 19.55
CA TRP A 85 3.90 -5.14 19.96
C TRP A 85 3.51 -5.42 21.42
N THR A 86 2.75 -4.50 22.00
CA THR A 86 2.14 -4.61 23.33
C THR A 86 0.68 -4.26 23.24
N ALA A 87 -0.17 -5.04 23.91
CA ALA A 87 -1.60 -4.74 24.03
C ALA A 87 -1.87 -3.99 25.33
N ARG A 88 -2.73 -2.97 25.27
CA ARG A 88 -3.31 -2.31 26.44
C ARG A 88 -4.81 -2.15 26.24
N SER A 89 -5.56 -2.33 27.31
CA SER A 89 -6.99 -2.00 27.34
C SER A 89 -7.18 -0.57 27.85
N ASP A 90 -8.11 0.17 27.25
CA ASP A 90 -8.62 1.43 27.78
C ASP A 90 -10.16 1.44 27.74
N GLU A 91 -10.77 2.52 28.20
CA GLU A 91 -12.24 2.63 28.26
C GLU A 91 -12.90 2.54 26.88
N ALA A 92 -12.16 2.83 25.80
CA ALA A 92 -12.68 2.86 24.43
C ALA A 92 -12.45 1.55 23.66
N GLY A 93 -11.66 0.61 24.21
CA GLY A 93 -11.37 -0.68 23.59
C GLY A 93 -9.98 -1.20 23.91
N VAL A 94 -9.31 -1.77 22.92
CA VAL A 94 -7.96 -2.30 23.05
C VAL A 94 -7.05 -1.66 22.01
N VAL A 95 -5.86 -1.27 22.44
CA VAL A 95 -4.84 -0.68 21.59
C VAL A 95 -3.64 -1.61 21.52
N LEU A 96 -3.21 -1.93 20.31
CA LEU A 96 -1.90 -2.52 20.06
C LEU A 96 -0.92 -1.40 19.77
N ASP A 97 0.09 -1.25 20.61
CA ASP A 97 1.17 -0.29 20.43
C ASP A 97 2.43 -1.03 19.97
N ARG A 98 3.08 -0.52 18.93
CA ARG A 98 4.41 -1.01 18.52
C ARG A 98 5.41 -0.59 19.60
N ARG A 99 6.39 -1.45 19.92
CA ARG A 99 7.35 -1.21 21.02
C ARG A 99 8.15 0.09 20.92
N ASP A 100 8.31 0.63 19.72
CA ASP A 100 8.99 1.92 19.50
C ASP A 100 8.07 3.14 19.69
N GLY A 101 6.77 2.92 19.95
CA GLY A 101 5.77 3.97 20.19
C GLY A 101 5.34 4.74 18.95
N VAL A 102 5.77 4.32 17.75
CA VAL A 102 5.54 5.10 16.52
C VAL A 102 4.18 4.82 15.88
N VAL A 103 3.62 3.63 16.11
CA VAL A 103 2.35 3.19 15.50
C VAL A 103 1.49 2.48 16.53
N SER A 104 0.19 2.77 16.46
CA SER A 104 -0.85 2.10 17.22
C SER A 104 -1.95 1.58 16.30
N ILE A 105 -2.56 0.46 16.67
CA ILE A 105 -3.77 -0.09 16.05
C ILE A 105 -4.85 -0.11 17.13
N VAL A 106 -5.98 0.55 16.87
CA VAL A 106 -7.08 0.68 17.84
C VAL A 106 -8.20 -0.28 17.45
N PHE A 107 -8.64 -1.10 18.40
CA PHE A 107 -9.75 -2.04 18.26
C PHE A 107 -10.88 -1.63 19.19
N ARG A 108 -12.11 -1.53 18.68
CA ARG A 108 -13.29 -1.16 19.49
C ARG A 108 -14.43 -2.13 19.24
N ALA A 109 -14.99 -2.70 20.31
CA ALA A 109 -16.23 -3.47 20.25
C ALA A 109 -17.39 -2.47 20.21
N ALA A 110 -18.08 -2.40 19.07
CA ALA A 110 -18.98 -1.31 18.65
C ALA A 110 -18.26 -0.07 18.07
N GLY A 111 -18.80 0.41 16.95
CA GLY A 111 -18.37 1.62 16.26
C GLY A 111 -19.51 2.20 15.43
N GLU A 112 -19.52 3.52 15.28
CA GLU A 112 -20.40 4.22 14.34
C GLU A 112 -20.12 3.74 12.90
N PRO A 113 -21.12 3.78 12.01
CA PRO A 113 -20.93 3.50 10.59
C PRO A 113 -19.81 4.35 9.99
N LEU A 114 -19.02 3.78 9.08
CA LEU A 114 -17.92 4.52 8.43
C LEU A 114 -18.40 5.70 7.56
N ALA A 115 -19.69 5.73 7.20
CA ALA A 115 -20.31 6.86 6.53
C ALA A 115 -20.19 8.17 7.33
N ASP A 116 -20.27 8.11 8.67
CA ASP A 116 -20.14 9.30 9.51
C ASP A 116 -18.71 9.86 9.51
N ASP A 117 -17.70 8.99 9.38
CA ASP A 117 -16.29 9.40 9.28
C ASP A 117 -15.92 9.92 7.91
N LEU A 118 -16.61 9.43 6.87
CA LEU A 118 -16.46 9.95 5.52
C LEU A 118 -16.80 11.44 5.51
N ILE A 119 -17.86 11.88 6.19
CA ILE A 119 -18.24 13.30 6.27
C ILE A 119 -17.08 14.16 6.83
N ARG A 120 -16.31 13.61 7.78
CA ARG A 120 -15.18 14.29 8.44
C ARG A 120 -13.88 14.26 7.64
N VAL A 121 -13.84 13.59 6.47
CA VAL A 121 -12.67 13.58 5.59
C VAL A 121 -12.41 15.00 5.04
N PRO A 122 -11.20 15.55 5.22
CA PRO A 122 -10.82 16.84 4.65
C PRO A 122 -10.95 16.86 3.11
N ALA A 123 -11.25 18.03 2.53
CA ALA A 123 -11.45 18.17 1.09
C ALA A 123 -10.18 17.96 0.25
N ASP A 124 -9.01 18.17 0.85
CA ASP A 124 -7.69 17.96 0.25
C ASP A 124 -7.17 16.52 0.45
N ALA A 125 -7.88 15.68 1.20
CA ALA A 125 -7.52 14.29 1.39
C ALA A 125 -7.84 13.44 0.15
N LEU A 126 -6.99 12.46 -0.13
CA LEU A 126 -7.22 11.51 -1.20
C LEU A 126 -7.98 10.29 -0.67
N LEU A 127 -9.23 10.16 -1.07
CA LEU A 127 -10.07 8.99 -0.77
C LEU A 127 -9.69 7.82 -1.70
N LEU A 128 -9.26 6.71 -1.12
CA LEU A 128 -8.68 5.56 -1.85
C LEU A 128 -9.61 4.34 -1.89
N GLU A 129 -10.41 4.16 -0.85
CA GLU A 129 -11.44 3.13 -0.74
C GLU A 129 -12.53 3.65 0.22
N ALA A 130 -13.80 3.49 -0.14
CA ALA A 130 -14.94 3.94 0.63
C ALA A 130 -16.10 2.93 0.52
N SER A 131 -16.07 1.95 1.41
CA SER A 131 -17.10 0.94 1.59
C SER A 131 -17.60 0.90 3.03
N GLU A 132 -18.76 0.31 3.25
CA GLU A 132 -19.36 0.18 4.59
C GLU A 132 -18.42 -0.51 5.59
N ASP A 133 -17.51 -1.35 5.09
CA ASP A 133 -16.55 -2.10 5.89
C ASP A 133 -15.11 -1.56 5.85
N ARG A 134 -14.82 -0.57 5.02
CA ARG A 134 -13.49 0.05 4.95
C ARG A 134 -13.50 1.49 4.45
N LEU A 135 -12.80 2.35 5.17
CA LEU A 135 -12.50 3.72 4.76
C LEU A 135 -10.98 3.90 4.74
N LEU A 136 -10.41 4.04 3.54
CA LEU A 136 -8.98 4.23 3.33
C LEU A 136 -8.72 5.61 2.72
N VAL A 137 -7.93 6.42 3.43
CA VAL A 137 -7.69 7.83 3.09
C VAL A 137 -6.21 8.15 3.24
N ALA A 138 -5.63 8.82 2.24
CA ALA A 138 -4.36 9.49 2.38
C ALA A 138 -4.58 10.96 2.75
N LEU A 139 -4.08 11.35 3.92
CA LEU A 139 -4.15 12.69 4.49
C LEU A 139 -2.83 13.40 4.16
N PRO A 140 -2.81 14.36 3.21
CA PRO A 140 -1.62 15.14 2.93
C PRO A 140 -1.31 16.05 4.12
N ALA A 141 -0.03 16.22 4.39
CA ALA A 141 0.53 17.27 5.23
C ALA A 141 1.64 17.97 4.44
N VAL A 142 2.16 19.10 4.96
CA VAL A 142 3.07 19.99 4.23
C VAL A 142 4.23 19.23 3.57
N ASP A 143 4.87 18.32 4.30
CA ASP A 143 6.05 17.57 3.82
C ASP A 143 5.94 16.05 4.01
N HIS A 144 4.77 15.54 4.41
CA HIS A 144 4.57 14.11 4.65
C HIS A 144 3.12 13.70 4.37
N VAL A 145 2.87 12.39 4.40
CA VAL A 145 1.54 11.83 4.19
C VAL A 145 1.23 10.87 5.34
N ARG A 146 0.03 10.97 5.89
CA ARG A 146 -0.51 9.98 6.83
C ARG A 146 -1.57 9.17 6.13
N ILE A 147 -1.64 7.88 6.43
CA ILE A 147 -2.71 7.01 5.96
C ILE A 147 -3.64 6.72 7.13
N ARG A 148 -4.93 6.99 6.92
CA ARG A 148 -6.02 6.54 7.80
C ARG A 148 -6.72 5.35 7.13
N ASP A 149 -6.69 4.20 7.80
CA ASP A 149 -7.28 2.93 7.37
C ASP A 149 -8.21 2.45 8.48
N ASP A 150 -9.49 2.78 8.35
CA ASP A 150 -10.55 2.33 9.24
C ASP A 150 -11.25 1.12 8.62
N ARG A 151 -11.49 0.08 9.42
CA ARG A 151 -12.16 -1.16 9.01
C ARG A 151 -13.27 -1.50 9.99
N LEU A 152 -14.38 -2.01 9.47
CA LEU A 152 -15.49 -2.52 10.26
C LEU A 152 -15.67 -4.00 9.94
N VAL A 153 -15.50 -4.85 10.96
CA VAL A 153 -15.50 -6.30 10.80
C VAL A 153 -16.56 -6.91 11.69
N ALA A 154 -17.42 -7.74 11.12
CA ALA A 154 -18.35 -8.55 11.88
C ALA A 154 -17.66 -9.86 12.28
N ASP A 155 -17.51 -10.12 13.58
CA ASP A 155 -17.08 -11.43 14.08
C ASP A 155 -18.07 -11.94 15.12
N ARG A 156 -18.61 -13.15 14.90
CA ARG A 156 -19.57 -13.82 15.80
C ARG A 156 -20.76 -12.94 16.19
N GLY A 157 -21.25 -12.12 15.26
CA GLY A 157 -22.38 -11.21 15.47
C GLY A 157 -22.03 -9.90 16.18
N VAL A 158 -20.76 -9.64 16.49
CA VAL A 158 -20.29 -8.38 17.08
C VAL A 158 -19.50 -7.60 16.02
N LEU A 159 -19.85 -6.33 15.84
CA LEU A 159 -19.08 -5.42 15.00
C LEU A 159 -17.86 -4.90 15.77
N VAL A 160 -16.69 -5.10 15.21
CA VAL A 160 -15.41 -4.62 15.71
C VAL A 160 -14.86 -3.60 14.72
N ARG A 161 -14.57 -2.40 15.23
CA ARG A 161 -13.90 -1.36 14.46
C ARG A 161 -12.40 -1.44 14.69
N ILE A 162 -11.63 -1.42 13.61
CA ILE A 162 -10.17 -1.42 13.63
C ILE A 162 -9.69 -0.12 12.96
N GLY A 163 -9.03 0.75 13.72
CA GLY A 163 -8.51 2.02 13.23
C GLY A 163 -6.99 2.01 13.20
N VAL A 164 -6.42 2.38 12.05
CA VAL A 164 -4.98 2.63 11.87
C VAL A 164 -4.80 4.04 11.32
N GLU A 165 -4.03 4.87 12.00
CA GLU A 165 -3.62 6.18 11.49
C GLU A 165 -2.12 6.39 11.73
N CYS A 166 -1.31 6.29 10.68
CA CYS A 166 0.15 6.37 10.80
C CYS A 166 0.80 7.02 9.58
N SER A 167 2.10 7.29 9.67
CA SER A 167 2.90 7.74 8.51
C SER A 167 2.85 6.72 7.38
N VAL A 168 2.87 7.21 6.14
CA VAL A 168 2.89 6.41 4.92
C VAL A 168 4.04 5.38 4.88
N GLU A 169 5.15 5.65 5.56
CA GLU A 169 6.30 4.74 5.71
C GLU A 169 5.97 3.47 6.51
N HIS A 170 5.07 3.57 7.48
CA HIS A 170 4.73 2.48 8.37
C HIS A 170 3.41 1.80 8.01
N TRP A 171 2.56 2.45 7.23
CA TRP A 171 1.26 1.93 6.88
C TRP A 171 1.31 0.57 6.16
N PRO A 172 2.18 0.30 5.17
CA PRO A 172 2.19 -1.00 4.49
C PRO A 172 2.38 -2.19 5.43
N ALA A 173 3.33 -2.08 6.38
CA ALA A 173 3.60 -3.13 7.35
C ALA A 173 2.47 -3.25 8.39
N THR A 174 1.96 -2.12 8.87
CA THR A 174 0.86 -2.10 9.86
C THR A 174 -0.45 -2.62 9.28
N SER A 175 -0.76 -2.25 8.04
CA SER A 175 -1.94 -2.71 7.31
C SER A 175 -1.90 -4.23 7.08
N ARG A 176 -0.70 -4.80 6.84
CA ARG A 176 -0.52 -6.26 6.76
C ARG A 176 -0.77 -6.96 8.09
N ILE A 177 -0.35 -6.38 9.22
CA ILE A 177 -0.68 -6.95 10.54
C ILE A 177 -2.19 -7.04 10.72
N VAL A 178 -2.94 -6.01 10.32
CA VAL A 178 -4.41 -6.07 10.38
C VAL A 178 -4.96 -7.14 9.43
N ASP A 179 -4.43 -7.27 8.21
CA ASP A 179 -4.82 -8.36 7.29
C ASP A 179 -4.55 -9.73 7.93
N ASP A 180 -3.36 -9.96 8.49
CA ASP A 180 -2.97 -11.23 9.11
C ASP A 180 -3.87 -11.59 10.31
N VAL A 181 -4.35 -10.58 11.05
CA VAL A 181 -5.32 -10.77 12.14
C VAL A 181 -6.67 -11.23 11.59
N LEU A 182 -7.12 -10.62 10.49
CA LEU A 182 -8.38 -10.98 9.83
C LEU A 182 -8.30 -12.31 9.08
N ASP A 183 -7.14 -12.67 8.55
CA ASP A 183 -6.90 -13.96 7.91
C ASP A 183 -6.51 -15.05 8.93
N SER A 184 -6.45 -14.71 10.22
CA SER A 184 -6.04 -15.64 11.26
C SER A 184 -7.05 -16.76 11.46
N ARG A 185 -6.57 -17.91 11.96
CA ARG A 185 -7.40 -19.07 12.33
C ARG A 185 -8.53 -18.75 13.33
N TRP A 186 -8.44 -17.62 14.02
CA TRP A 186 -9.38 -17.23 15.06
C TRP A 186 -10.58 -16.45 14.51
N HIS A 187 -10.41 -15.81 13.35
CA HIS A 187 -11.46 -15.11 12.65
C HIS A 187 -12.06 -16.04 11.58
N ARG A 188 -13.38 -16.06 11.49
CA ARG A 188 -14.05 -16.70 10.35
C ARG A 188 -14.39 -15.62 9.35
N VAL A 189 -13.66 -15.60 8.24
CA VAL A 189 -13.94 -14.69 7.14
C VAL A 189 -15.31 -15.01 6.56
N GLU A 190 -16.28 -14.14 6.80
CA GLU A 190 -17.50 -14.11 6.01
C GLU A 190 -17.22 -13.26 4.76
N HIS A 191 -17.14 -13.90 3.60
CA HIS A 191 -17.05 -13.17 2.33
C HIS A 191 -18.38 -12.47 2.05
N ARG A 192 -18.47 -11.21 2.48
CA ARG A 192 -19.59 -10.33 2.13
C ARG A 192 -19.19 -9.48 0.92
N PRO A 193 -20.13 -9.22 0.00
CA PRO A 193 -19.91 -8.25 -1.07
C PRO A 193 -19.53 -6.89 -0.46
N VAL A 194 -18.56 -6.21 -1.06
CA VAL A 194 -18.24 -4.85 -0.67
C VAL A 194 -19.37 -3.91 -1.09
N VAL A 195 -19.94 -3.21 -0.12
CA VAL A 195 -21.01 -2.22 -0.35
C VAL A 195 -20.39 -0.83 -0.30
N PRO A 196 -20.48 -0.03 -1.38
CA PRO A 196 -19.94 1.33 -1.39
C PRO A 196 -20.76 2.26 -0.49
N ILE A 197 -20.09 3.23 0.14
CA ILE A 197 -20.77 4.30 0.89
C ILE A 197 -21.39 5.28 -0.11
N ALA A 198 -22.72 5.39 -0.15
CA ALA A 198 -23.43 6.19 -1.16
C ALA A 198 -22.96 7.65 -1.23
N GLU A 199 -22.64 8.26 -0.09
CA GLU A 199 -22.19 9.64 0.07
C GLU A 199 -20.79 9.91 -0.53
N SER A 200 -20.04 8.88 -0.90
CA SER A 200 -18.74 9.04 -1.56
C SER A 200 -18.85 9.19 -3.09
N ALA A 201 -20.02 8.87 -3.67
CA ALA A 201 -20.27 9.10 -5.09
C ALA A 201 -20.35 10.60 -5.40
N GLY A 202 -19.51 11.08 -6.31
CA GLY A 202 -19.53 12.49 -6.76
C GLY A 202 -18.78 13.48 -5.87
N ARG A 203 -18.03 13.02 -4.85
CA ARG A 203 -17.13 13.90 -4.10
C ARG A 203 -15.97 14.31 -5.00
N ASP A 204 -15.88 15.61 -5.30
CA ASP A 204 -14.93 16.16 -6.26
C ASP A 204 -13.49 15.92 -5.79
N ARG A 205 -12.68 15.33 -6.67
CA ARG A 205 -11.34 14.81 -6.35
C ARG A 205 -10.30 15.90 -6.55
N ALA A 206 -9.90 16.59 -5.50
CA ALA A 206 -8.70 17.42 -5.54
C ALA A 206 -7.45 16.53 -5.37
N ALA A 207 -7.09 15.77 -6.40
CA ALA A 207 -5.78 15.10 -6.41
C ALA A 207 -4.68 16.18 -6.31
N PRO A 208 -3.56 15.93 -5.59
CA PRO A 208 -2.47 16.88 -5.51
C PRO A 208 -1.98 17.25 -6.91
N SER A 209 -2.19 18.51 -7.29
CA SER A 209 -1.85 18.99 -8.62
C SER A 209 -0.37 19.34 -8.68
N LEU A 210 0.27 19.03 -9.82
CA LEU A 210 1.61 19.51 -10.11
C LEU A 210 1.51 20.97 -10.58
N GLN A 211 2.55 21.78 -10.31
CA GLN A 211 2.46 23.23 -10.48
C GLN A 211 2.28 23.70 -11.93
N TRP A 212 2.75 22.92 -12.90
CA TRP A 212 2.82 23.35 -14.28
C TRP A 212 2.13 22.36 -15.21
N LYS A 213 1.34 22.90 -16.16
CA LYS A 213 0.97 22.19 -17.39
C LYS A 213 2.04 22.49 -18.42
N ALA A 214 2.74 21.47 -18.89
CA ALA A 214 3.92 21.66 -19.73
C ALA A 214 3.82 20.82 -21.00
N HIS A 215 4.46 21.28 -22.07
CA HIS A 215 4.59 20.48 -23.27
C HIS A 215 5.39 19.18 -22.98
N PRO A 216 5.01 18.02 -23.56
CA PRO A 216 5.68 16.73 -23.30
C PRO A 216 7.21 16.80 -23.44
N ASP A 217 7.71 17.53 -24.44
CA ASP A 217 9.16 17.61 -24.72
C ASP A 217 9.88 18.73 -23.95
N VAL A 218 9.25 19.36 -22.93
CA VAL A 218 9.85 20.49 -22.21
C VAL A 218 11.15 20.10 -21.52
N LEU A 219 11.20 18.92 -20.87
CA LEU A 219 12.40 18.47 -20.16
C LEU A 219 13.53 18.16 -21.14
N ASP A 220 13.23 17.48 -22.24
CA ASP A 220 14.19 17.18 -23.30
C ASP A 220 14.73 18.47 -23.92
N HIS A 221 13.87 19.48 -24.09
CA HIS A 221 14.27 20.81 -24.56
C HIS A 221 15.25 21.47 -23.59
N LEU A 222 14.97 21.46 -22.29
CA LEU A 222 15.83 22.07 -21.27
C LEU A 222 17.18 21.33 -21.19
N VAL A 223 17.18 20.00 -21.15
CA VAL A 223 18.39 19.17 -21.14
C VAL A 223 19.26 19.46 -22.37
N ARG A 224 18.65 19.49 -23.56
CA ARG A 224 19.37 19.71 -24.83
C ARG A 224 20.08 21.07 -24.89
N PHE A 225 19.53 22.09 -24.23
CA PHE A 225 20.02 23.46 -24.32
C PHE A 225 20.57 24.04 -23.01
N ARG A 226 20.72 23.22 -21.96
CA ARG A 226 21.23 23.61 -20.64
C ARG A 226 22.46 24.49 -20.69
N ASP A 227 23.50 24.03 -21.39
CA ASP A 227 24.81 24.68 -21.39
C ASP A 227 24.92 25.82 -22.42
N ARG A 228 23.79 26.29 -22.97
CA ARG A 228 23.76 27.32 -24.02
C ARG A 228 23.15 28.62 -23.52
N GLY A 229 23.94 29.70 -23.55
CA GLY A 229 23.42 31.05 -23.33
C GLY A 229 22.52 31.56 -24.47
N LEU A 230 22.69 31.05 -25.69
CA LEU A 230 21.90 31.44 -26.87
C LEU A 230 21.42 30.20 -27.64
N VAL A 231 20.10 30.02 -27.70
CA VAL A 231 19.45 28.91 -28.41
C VAL A 231 18.98 29.35 -29.80
N PRO A 232 19.12 28.49 -30.85
CA PRO A 232 18.67 28.82 -32.21
C PRO A 232 17.19 29.24 -32.27
N GLY A 233 16.88 30.22 -33.11
CA GLY A 233 15.53 30.78 -33.23
C GLY A 233 14.44 29.74 -33.56
N ALA A 234 14.77 28.71 -34.36
CA ALA A 234 13.84 27.62 -34.66
C ALA A 234 13.48 26.80 -33.40
N ALA A 235 14.47 26.42 -32.60
CA ALA A 235 14.25 25.69 -31.35
C ALA A 235 13.50 26.55 -30.33
N ARG A 236 13.78 27.85 -30.25
CA ARG A 236 13.05 28.78 -29.36
C ARG A 236 11.58 28.94 -29.70
N ARG A 237 11.20 28.71 -30.96
CA ARG A 237 9.83 28.83 -31.47
C ARG A 237 9.12 27.49 -31.60
N SER A 238 9.77 26.37 -31.25
CA SER A 238 9.08 25.10 -31.13
C SER A 238 8.09 25.15 -29.97
N GLU A 239 7.09 24.28 -29.99
CA GLU A 239 6.07 24.20 -28.92
C GLU A 239 6.72 24.00 -27.54
N ALA A 240 7.68 23.08 -27.44
CA ALA A 240 8.47 22.88 -26.23
C ALA A 240 9.26 24.13 -25.78
N GLY A 241 9.88 24.87 -26.72
CA GLY A 241 10.64 26.07 -26.41
C GLY A 241 9.76 27.27 -26.02
N THR A 242 8.54 27.34 -26.56
CA THR A 242 7.52 28.30 -26.16
C THR A 242 6.99 27.97 -24.76
N SER A 243 6.62 26.71 -24.52
CA SER A 243 6.18 26.23 -23.20
C SER A 243 7.24 26.45 -22.13
N ALA A 244 8.51 26.13 -22.39
CA ALA A 244 9.62 26.38 -21.46
C ALA A 244 9.76 27.87 -21.10
N ARG A 245 9.52 28.77 -22.08
CA ARG A 245 9.58 30.23 -21.86
C ARG A 245 8.39 30.73 -21.04
N GLU A 246 7.19 30.27 -21.36
CA GLU A 246 5.96 30.63 -20.65
C GLU A 246 6.01 30.20 -19.18
N LEU A 247 6.62 29.04 -18.91
CA LEU A 247 6.84 28.53 -17.56
C LEU A 247 8.03 29.19 -16.84
N GLY A 248 8.79 30.05 -17.53
CA GLY A 248 9.95 30.76 -16.98
C GLY A 248 11.20 29.91 -16.78
N PHE A 249 11.26 28.70 -17.35
CA PHE A 249 12.43 27.82 -17.29
C PHE A 249 13.56 28.27 -18.21
N VAL A 250 13.25 29.06 -19.24
CA VAL A 250 14.24 29.69 -20.11
C VAL A 250 14.01 31.19 -20.25
N GLY A 251 15.09 31.93 -20.41
CA GLY A 251 15.04 33.37 -20.67
C GLY A 251 14.63 33.72 -22.10
N ARG A 252 14.62 35.02 -22.41
CA ARG A 252 14.28 35.57 -23.74
C ARG A 252 15.08 34.91 -24.89
N PHE A 253 16.35 34.61 -24.65
CA PHE A 253 17.27 34.04 -25.64
C PHE A 253 17.32 32.51 -25.64
N GLY A 254 16.48 31.86 -24.82
CA GLY A 254 16.35 30.41 -24.72
C GLY A 254 17.36 29.73 -23.80
N GLY A 255 18.30 30.46 -23.20
CA GLY A 255 19.16 29.92 -22.15
C GLY A 255 18.35 29.57 -20.89
N VAL A 256 18.73 28.48 -20.23
CA VAL A 256 18.09 27.98 -19.00
C VAL A 256 18.25 28.98 -17.86
N THR A 257 17.19 29.20 -17.09
CA THR A 257 17.17 30.06 -15.89
C THR A 257 17.44 29.22 -14.64
N ASP A 258 17.69 29.86 -13.50
CA ASP A 258 17.85 29.15 -12.20
C ASP A 258 16.65 28.23 -11.92
N LYS A 259 15.42 28.68 -12.20
CA LYS A 259 14.20 27.86 -12.08
C LYS A 259 14.23 26.66 -13.04
N GLY A 260 14.71 26.85 -14.27
CA GLY A 260 14.86 25.75 -15.22
C GLY A 260 15.93 24.76 -14.76
N ASP A 261 17.01 25.25 -14.16
CA ASP A 261 18.09 24.44 -13.59
C ASP A 261 17.61 23.60 -12.39
N GLU A 262 16.80 24.19 -11.51
CA GLU A 262 16.13 23.49 -10.40
C GLU A 262 15.26 22.31 -10.88
N VAL A 263 14.63 22.44 -12.06
CA VAL A 263 13.79 21.39 -12.65
C VAL A 263 14.62 20.30 -13.33
N ILE A 264 15.71 20.64 -14.03
CA ILE A 264 16.51 19.64 -14.75
C ILE A 264 17.58 18.99 -13.89
N GLY A 265 17.99 19.58 -12.78
CA GLY A 265 18.99 19.03 -11.86
C GLY A 265 18.70 17.57 -11.51
N PRO A 266 17.54 17.27 -10.89
CA PRO A 266 17.15 15.89 -10.58
C PRO A 266 16.99 15.00 -11.82
N VAL A 267 16.58 15.56 -12.97
CA VAL A 267 16.42 14.77 -14.21
C VAL A 267 17.77 14.27 -14.72
N LEU A 268 18.84 15.05 -14.53
CA LEU A 268 20.18 14.76 -15.02
C LEU A 268 21.02 13.94 -14.04
N ASP A 269 20.85 14.19 -12.74
CA ASP A 269 21.67 13.62 -11.67
C ASP A 269 20.78 13.24 -10.48
N HIS A 270 20.04 12.15 -10.61
CA HIS A 270 19.16 11.63 -9.55
C HIS A 270 19.84 10.52 -8.75
N ASP A 271 19.46 10.43 -7.48
CA ASP A 271 19.78 9.31 -6.61
C ASP A 271 18.88 8.09 -6.91
N ALA A 272 17.63 8.36 -7.32
CA ALA A 272 16.65 7.34 -7.67
C ALA A 272 15.62 7.86 -8.68
N VAL A 273 15.11 6.96 -9.52
CA VAL A 273 14.00 7.25 -10.44
C VAL A 273 12.94 6.16 -10.37
N LEU A 274 11.67 6.57 -10.29
CA LEU A 274 10.54 5.67 -10.46
C LEU A 274 9.75 6.08 -11.70
N THR A 275 9.69 5.20 -12.68
CA THR A 275 8.78 5.35 -13.82
C THR A 275 7.63 4.36 -13.68
N VAL A 276 6.41 4.87 -13.65
CA VAL A 276 5.16 4.10 -13.66
C VAL A 276 4.45 4.35 -14.98
N LYS A 277 3.95 3.28 -15.59
CA LYS A 277 3.20 3.29 -16.84
C LYS A 277 1.83 2.70 -16.61
N VAL A 278 0.84 3.27 -17.31
CA VAL A 278 -0.49 2.70 -17.44
C VAL A 278 -0.65 2.31 -18.91
N SER A 279 -1.10 1.08 -19.14
CA SER A 279 -1.46 0.56 -20.47
C SER A 279 -2.77 -0.20 -20.37
N ASP A 280 -3.47 -0.35 -21.49
CA ASP A 280 -4.58 -1.32 -21.57
C ASP A 280 -4.08 -2.63 -22.16
N PRO A 281 -4.23 -3.80 -21.50
CA PRO A 281 -3.88 -5.08 -22.10
C PRO A 281 -4.49 -5.34 -23.48
N GLY A 282 -5.66 -4.74 -23.74
CA GLY A 282 -6.35 -4.79 -25.03
C GLY A 282 -5.71 -3.96 -26.14
N THR A 283 -4.68 -3.15 -25.82
CA THR A 283 -4.05 -2.23 -26.75
C THR A 283 -2.53 -2.18 -26.53
N ALA A 284 -1.75 -2.06 -27.60
CA ALA A 284 -0.31 -1.86 -27.46
C ALA A 284 0.09 -0.45 -26.95
N ALA A 285 -0.88 0.46 -26.78
CA ALA A 285 -0.61 1.85 -26.43
C ALA A 285 -0.44 2.06 -24.92
N VAL A 286 0.63 2.75 -24.53
CA VAL A 286 0.77 3.30 -23.18
C VAL A 286 -0.16 4.51 -23.08
N THR A 287 -1.15 4.43 -22.19
CA THR A 287 -2.18 5.45 -22.00
C THR A 287 -1.79 6.47 -20.92
N GLY A 288 -0.77 6.20 -20.12
CA GLY A 288 -0.26 7.17 -19.17
C GLY A 288 1.16 6.86 -18.72
N ARG A 289 1.88 7.91 -18.29
CA ARG A 289 3.21 7.77 -17.70
C ARG A 289 3.37 8.73 -16.53
N TRP A 290 3.92 8.24 -15.44
CA TRP A 290 4.34 9.04 -14.32
C TRP A 290 5.80 8.77 -14.04
N THR A 291 6.58 9.80 -13.82
CA THR A 291 8.01 9.67 -13.56
C THR A 291 8.41 10.63 -12.46
N CYS A 292 9.09 10.11 -11.44
CA CYS A 292 9.65 10.89 -10.36
C CYS A 292 11.15 10.67 -10.31
N TRP A 293 11.90 11.76 -10.42
CA TRP A 293 13.34 11.81 -10.21
C TRP A 293 13.60 12.42 -8.85
N VAL A 294 14.41 11.74 -8.04
CA VAL A 294 14.73 12.14 -6.67
C VAL A 294 16.19 12.52 -6.58
N GLN A 295 16.47 13.69 -6.00
CA GLN A 295 17.83 14.16 -5.71
C GLN A 295 17.84 14.84 -4.34
N GLY A 296 18.46 14.20 -3.34
CA GLY A 296 18.43 14.61 -1.94
C GLY A 296 17.00 14.77 -1.41
N GLN A 297 16.61 15.98 -1.02
CA GLN A 297 15.25 16.26 -0.53
C GLN A 297 14.30 16.80 -1.61
N ARG A 298 14.76 16.89 -2.87
CA ARG A 298 14.00 17.45 -3.98
C ARG A 298 13.53 16.33 -4.91
N CYS A 299 12.31 16.47 -5.41
CA CYS A 299 11.78 15.56 -6.39
C CYS A 299 11.17 16.34 -7.55
N VAL A 300 11.48 15.93 -8.77
CA VAL A 300 10.80 16.42 -9.97
C VAL A 300 9.88 15.32 -10.44
N VAL A 301 8.60 15.65 -10.65
CA VAL A 301 7.59 14.73 -11.11
C VAL A 301 7.04 15.19 -12.44
N ARG A 302 7.00 14.27 -13.41
CA ARG A 302 6.25 14.42 -14.65
C ARG A 302 5.12 13.41 -14.68
N ALA A 303 3.92 13.85 -15.03
CA ALA A 303 2.74 13.02 -15.15
C ALA A 303 2.02 13.30 -16.47
N SER A 304 1.96 12.30 -17.34
CA SER A 304 1.24 12.29 -18.61
C SER A 304 -0.01 11.43 -18.49
N ARG A 305 -1.13 11.89 -19.06
CA ARG A 305 -2.41 11.17 -19.13
C ARG A 305 -2.83 10.91 -20.58
N SER A 306 -3.82 10.04 -20.76
CA SER A 306 -4.29 9.58 -22.08
C SER A 306 -4.99 10.66 -22.89
N ASP A 307 -5.45 11.71 -22.22
CA ASP A 307 -6.04 12.91 -22.83
C ASP A 307 -4.98 13.87 -23.41
N GLY A 308 -3.70 13.50 -23.37
CA GLY A 308 -2.58 14.32 -23.82
C GLY A 308 -2.16 15.41 -22.83
N THR A 309 -2.74 15.42 -21.62
CA THR A 309 -2.30 16.35 -20.58
C THR A 309 -0.98 15.90 -19.98
N ASP A 310 0.03 16.78 -20.04
CA ASP A 310 1.31 16.63 -19.37
C ASP A 310 1.43 17.67 -18.25
N ALA A 311 1.69 17.19 -17.05
CA ALA A 311 1.89 17.99 -15.86
C ALA A 311 3.31 17.77 -15.33
N LEU A 312 3.91 18.83 -14.80
CA LEU A 312 5.27 18.86 -14.29
C LEU A 312 5.29 19.61 -12.95
N GLY A 313 6.06 19.13 -11.99
CA GLY A 313 6.23 19.85 -10.74
C GLY A 313 7.45 19.44 -9.93
N ILE A 314 7.85 20.32 -9.00
CA ILE A 314 8.81 20.04 -7.94
C ILE A 314 8.01 19.74 -6.67
N ILE A 315 8.23 18.58 -6.05
CA ILE A 315 7.53 18.16 -4.83
C ILE A 315 8.54 17.80 -3.74
N ALA A 316 8.09 17.80 -2.49
CA ALA A 316 8.85 17.28 -1.36
C ALA A 316 8.91 15.75 -1.43
N VAL A 317 10.03 15.17 -0.98
CA VAL A 317 10.25 13.71 -1.02
C VAL A 317 9.18 12.94 -0.24
N GLY A 318 8.70 13.48 0.88
CA GLY A 318 7.66 12.85 1.71
C GLY A 318 6.25 12.90 1.12
N THR A 319 6.01 13.67 0.04
CA THR A 319 4.71 13.75 -0.63
C THR A 319 4.61 12.92 -1.90
N ILE A 320 5.70 12.25 -2.31
CA ILE A 320 5.71 11.33 -3.46
C ILE A 320 4.50 10.35 -3.44
N PRO A 321 4.16 9.68 -2.32
CA PRO A 321 3.07 8.71 -2.32
C PRO A 321 1.71 9.31 -2.70
N VAL A 322 1.38 10.51 -2.20
CA VAL A 322 0.06 11.11 -2.47
C VAL A 322 -0.06 11.60 -3.91
N HIS A 323 1.04 12.09 -4.51
CA HIS A 323 1.07 12.46 -5.93
C HIS A 323 0.96 11.22 -6.84
N LEU A 324 1.62 10.11 -6.49
CA LEU A 324 1.49 8.86 -7.24
C LEU A 324 0.06 8.29 -7.14
N LEU A 325 -0.49 8.20 -5.94
CA LEU A 325 -1.86 7.69 -5.72
C LEU A 325 -2.91 8.59 -6.40
N GLY A 326 -2.73 9.91 -6.35
CA GLY A 326 -3.61 10.87 -7.04
C GLY A 326 -3.53 10.74 -8.57
N TRP A 327 -2.35 10.42 -9.11
CA TRP A 327 -2.20 10.14 -10.54
C TRP A 327 -2.84 8.81 -10.97
N LEU A 328 -2.76 7.76 -10.14
CA LEU A 328 -3.41 6.47 -10.39
C LEU A 328 -4.93 6.59 -10.48
N ASP A 329 -5.53 7.60 -9.85
CA ASP A 329 -6.96 7.90 -9.89
C ASP A 329 -7.79 6.64 -9.60
N LEU A 330 -7.57 6.09 -8.40
CA LEU A 330 -8.32 4.94 -7.90
C LEU A 330 -9.78 5.34 -7.70
N ASP A 331 -10.70 4.48 -8.13
CA ASP A 331 -12.12 4.67 -7.88
C ASP A 331 -12.45 4.18 -6.47
N PRO A 332 -12.76 5.07 -5.50
CA PRO A 332 -12.93 4.68 -4.11
C PRO A 332 -14.19 3.84 -3.88
N VAL A 333 -15.21 3.94 -4.75
CA VAL A 333 -16.49 3.22 -4.62
C VAL A 333 -16.58 1.99 -5.50
N GLY A 334 -15.74 1.90 -6.54
CA GLY A 334 -15.82 0.82 -7.51
C GLY A 334 -15.27 -0.51 -7.02
N SER A 335 -14.73 -0.63 -5.81
CA SER A 335 -14.03 -1.85 -5.38
C SER A 335 -15.02 -2.95 -4.99
N VAL A 336 -15.02 -4.06 -5.75
CA VAL A 336 -15.76 -5.29 -5.41
C VAL A 336 -15.12 -6.04 -4.24
N GLY A 337 -13.80 -5.85 -4.05
CA GLY A 337 -13.02 -6.33 -2.91
C GLY A 337 -12.72 -7.83 -2.89
N ALA A 338 -13.72 -8.68 -3.10
CA ALA A 338 -13.58 -10.13 -3.16
C ALA A 338 -14.63 -10.73 -4.12
N GLY A 339 -14.29 -11.83 -4.79
CA GLY A 339 -15.19 -12.53 -5.69
C GLY A 339 -14.62 -13.85 -6.18
N GLU A 340 -15.49 -14.65 -6.78
CA GLU A 340 -15.11 -15.90 -7.45
C GLU A 340 -14.06 -15.60 -8.54
N PRO A 341 -12.94 -16.36 -8.60
CA PRO A 341 -11.95 -16.18 -9.64
C PRO A 341 -12.50 -16.61 -11.02
N VAL A 342 -12.13 -15.88 -12.06
CA VAL A 342 -12.52 -16.17 -13.45
C VAL A 342 -11.28 -16.41 -14.29
N THR A 343 -11.24 -17.52 -15.02
CA THR A 343 -10.15 -17.84 -15.94
C THR A 343 -10.60 -17.62 -17.38
N ILE A 344 -9.81 -16.85 -18.14
CA ILE A 344 -10.00 -16.59 -19.57
C ILE A 344 -8.75 -16.95 -20.35
N SER A 345 -8.87 -17.12 -21.67
CA SER A 345 -7.68 -17.29 -22.51
C SER A 345 -6.84 -16.00 -22.58
N THR A 346 -5.54 -16.14 -22.86
CA THR A 346 -4.66 -14.99 -23.11
C THR A 346 -5.15 -14.13 -24.28
N ALA A 347 -5.70 -14.76 -25.33
CA ALA A 347 -6.27 -14.03 -26.47
C ALA A 347 -7.47 -13.15 -26.05
N GLN A 348 -8.34 -13.64 -25.17
CA GLN A 348 -9.46 -12.87 -24.62
C GLN A 348 -9.01 -11.75 -23.68
N TYR A 349 -7.88 -11.93 -22.98
CA TYR A 349 -7.29 -10.89 -22.14
C TYR A 349 -6.72 -9.74 -23.00
N GLU A 350 -6.13 -10.07 -24.15
CA GLU A 350 -5.51 -9.14 -25.10
C GLU A 350 -6.50 -8.56 -26.13
N ASP A 351 -7.68 -9.16 -26.31
CA ASP A 351 -8.76 -8.65 -27.14
C ASP A 351 -10.13 -8.99 -26.51
N ARG A 352 -10.82 -7.94 -26.03
CA ARG A 352 -12.12 -8.02 -25.34
C ARG A 352 -13.31 -7.67 -26.25
N SER A 353 -13.14 -7.69 -27.57
CA SER A 353 -14.21 -7.32 -28.54
C SER A 353 -15.37 -8.33 -28.61
N GLY A 354 -15.17 -9.55 -28.13
CA GLY A 354 -16.18 -10.63 -28.12
C GLY A 354 -17.19 -10.56 -26.96
N PRO A 355 -18.18 -11.47 -26.95
CA PRO A 355 -19.11 -11.61 -25.83
C PRO A 355 -18.38 -12.02 -24.55
N CYS A 356 -18.92 -11.63 -23.39
CA CYS A 356 -18.36 -11.98 -22.09
C CYS A 356 -18.32 -13.50 -21.91
N PRO A 357 -17.15 -14.10 -21.62
CA PRO A 357 -17.00 -15.56 -21.51
C PRO A 357 -17.46 -16.15 -20.17
N SER A 358 -17.95 -15.32 -19.24
CA SER A 358 -18.37 -15.76 -17.90
C SER A 358 -19.63 -15.01 -17.43
N ASP A 359 -20.47 -15.70 -16.67
CA ASP A 359 -21.70 -15.16 -16.08
C ASP A 359 -21.48 -14.51 -14.71
N VAL A 360 -20.26 -14.60 -14.16
CA VAL A 360 -19.90 -14.02 -12.87
C VAL A 360 -20.13 -12.50 -12.91
N GLU A 361 -20.93 -11.98 -11.97
CA GLU A 361 -21.46 -10.61 -12.02
C GLU A 361 -20.36 -9.54 -12.10
N TRP A 362 -19.37 -9.61 -11.19
CA TRP A 362 -18.26 -8.65 -11.20
C TRP A 362 -17.48 -8.70 -12.52
N PHE A 363 -17.37 -9.88 -13.12
CA PHE A 363 -16.62 -10.07 -14.36
C PHE A 363 -17.40 -9.54 -15.56
N ARG A 364 -18.73 -9.62 -15.57
CA ARG A 364 -19.56 -8.96 -16.59
C ARG A 364 -19.38 -7.44 -16.54
N THR A 365 -19.33 -6.86 -15.35
CA THR A 365 -19.01 -5.43 -15.17
C THR A 365 -17.60 -5.12 -15.66
N ALA A 366 -16.61 -5.95 -15.31
CA ALA A 366 -15.23 -5.78 -15.78
C ALA A 366 -15.13 -5.88 -17.31
N TRP A 367 -15.79 -6.86 -17.92
CA TRP A 367 -15.78 -7.11 -19.37
C TRP A 367 -16.41 -5.96 -20.16
N ALA A 368 -17.47 -5.35 -19.61
CA ALA A 368 -18.12 -4.18 -20.17
C ALA A 368 -17.35 -2.87 -19.95
N ALA A 369 -16.32 -2.86 -19.10
CA ALA A 369 -15.54 -1.67 -18.81
C ALA A 369 -14.76 -1.22 -20.06
N PRO A 370 -14.75 0.09 -20.37
CA PRO A 370 -14.16 0.60 -21.62
C PRO A 370 -12.66 0.36 -21.70
N THR A 371 -11.96 0.36 -20.56
CA THR A 371 -10.54 0.09 -20.48
C THR A 371 -10.19 -0.69 -19.22
N TRP A 372 -9.14 -1.50 -19.31
CA TRP A 372 -8.50 -2.13 -18.17
C TRP A 372 -7.14 -1.49 -17.97
N ARG A 373 -6.86 -0.91 -16.81
CA ARG A 373 -5.62 -0.16 -16.58
C ARG A 373 -4.60 -1.06 -15.91
N PHE A 374 -3.69 -1.63 -16.72
CA PHE A 374 -2.51 -2.32 -16.22
C PHE A 374 -1.46 -1.28 -15.81
N VAL A 375 -1.19 -1.22 -14.51
CA VAL A 375 -0.19 -0.34 -13.91
C VAL A 375 1.08 -1.14 -13.71
N SER A 376 2.22 -0.62 -14.18
CA SER A 376 3.53 -1.21 -13.89
C SER A 376 4.60 -0.14 -13.77
N GLY A 377 5.50 -0.30 -12.80
CA GLY A 377 6.62 0.60 -12.62
C GLY A 377 7.71 -0.03 -11.77
N TRP A 378 8.94 0.42 -11.97
CA TRP A 378 10.12 -0.11 -11.29
C TRP A 378 11.14 1.02 -11.09
N SER A 379 11.83 0.99 -9.94
CA SER A 379 13.06 1.74 -9.70
C SER A 379 14.19 0.75 -9.46
N HIS A 380 15.27 0.91 -10.22
CA HIS A 380 16.44 0.04 -10.09
C HIS A 380 17.22 0.35 -8.81
N GLU A 381 17.25 1.63 -8.42
CA GLU A 381 18.04 2.14 -7.31
C GLU A 381 17.43 1.73 -5.96
N SER A 382 16.09 1.79 -5.84
CA SER A 382 15.41 1.34 -4.63
C SER A 382 15.11 -0.16 -4.62
N GLY A 383 15.14 -0.83 -5.79
CA GLY A 383 14.75 -2.24 -5.93
C GLY A 383 13.27 -2.49 -5.65
N THR A 384 12.42 -1.47 -5.80
CA THR A 384 10.98 -1.54 -5.55
C THR A 384 10.19 -1.18 -6.79
N GLY A 385 8.96 -1.70 -6.88
CA GLY A 385 8.07 -1.43 -7.99
C GLY A 385 6.60 -1.42 -7.60
N VAL A 386 5.79 -0.96 -8.55
CA VAL A 386 4.33 -0.95 -8.46
C VAL A 386 3.78 -1.83 -9.58
N SER A 387 2.77 -2.64 -9.25
CA SER A 387 2.04 -3.45 -10.23
C SER A 387 0.60 -3.62 -9.79
N GLY A 388 -0.34 -3.62 -10.74
CA GLY A 388 -1.75 -3.95 -10.49
C GLY A 388 -2.64 -3.78 -11.72
N LEU A 389 -3.81 -4.43 -11.70
CA LEU A 389 -4.90 -4.17 -12.66
C LEU A 389 -5.92 -3.29 -11.97
N LEU A 390 -6.37 -2.25 -12.64
CA LEU A 390 -7.48 -1.43 -12.18
C LEU A 390 -8.55 -1.43 -13.26
N VAL A 391 -9.76 -1.85 -12.88
CA VAL A 391 -10.91 -1.86 -13.78
C VAL A 391 -11.99 -0.94 -13.21
N PRO A 392 -12.44 0.09 -13.97
CA PRO A 392 -13.53 0.97 -13.52
C PRO A 392 -14.77 0.17 -13.10
N GLY A 393 -15.37 0.53 -11.98
CA GLY A 393 -16.55 -0.17 -11.43
C GLY A 393 -16.29 -1.56 -10.82
N VAL A 394 -15.04 -2.05 -10.81
CA VAL A 394 -14.64 -3.30 -10.13
C VAL A 394 -13.48 -3.10 -9.15
N GLY A 395 -12.61 -2.11 -9.39
CA GLY A 395 -11.47 -1.79 -8.56
C GLY A 395 -10.22 -2.59 -8.96
N ALA A 396 -9.44 -3.00 -7.98
CA ALA A 396 -8.22 -3.77 -8.20
C ALA A 396 -8.52 -5.24 -8.56
N LEU A 397 -7.77 -5.81 -9.50
CA LEU A 397 -7.75 -7.25 -9.74
C LEU A 397 -6.35 -7.82 -9.46
N ARG A 398 -6.34 -8.99 -8.82
CA ARG A 398 -5.22 -9.92 -8.88
C ARG A 398 -5.32 -10.71 -10.17
N TRP A 399 -4.17 -11.00 -10.77
CA TRP A 399 -4.09 -11.90 -11.91
C TRP A 399 -2.99 -12.92 -11.71
N GLU A 400 -3.16 -14.07 -12.32
CA GLU A 400 -2.13 -15.09 -12.50
C GLU A 400 -2.11 -15.47 -13.99
N ARG A 401 -0.94 -15.38 -14.61
CA ARG A 401 -0.77 -15.67 -16.04
C ARG A 401 -0.15 -17.05 -16.19
N GLY A 402 -0.91 -17.98 -16.77
CA GLY A 402 -0.43 -19.26 -17.28
C GLY A 402 0.12 -19.13 -18.69
N GLU A 403 0.46 -20.26 -19.31
CA GLU A 403 0.99 -20.30 -20.68
C GLU A 403 -0.03 -19.80 -21.72
N HIS A 404 -1.31 -20.14 -21.52
CA HIS A 404 -2.40 -19.84 -22.46
C HIS A 404 -3.63 -19.21 -21.82
N GLU A 405 -3.61 -19.03 -20.50
CA GLU A 405 -4.75 -18.57 -19.73
C GLU A 405 -4.35 -17.50 -18.71
N VAL A 406 -5.32 -16.69 -18.31
CA VAL A 406 -5.19 -15.67 -17.29
C VAL A 406 -6.33 -15.87 -16.30
N THR A 407 -5.99 -16.13 -15.05
CA THR A 407 -6.95 -16.18 -13.94
C THR A 407 -7.01 -14.81 -13.29
N LEU A 408 -8.21 -14.27 -13.12
CA LEU A 408 -8.49 -12.95 -12.59
C LEU A 408 -9.34 -13.07 -11.33
N GLN A 409 -9.03 -12.28 -10.32
CA GLN A 409 -9.78 -12.25 -9.07
C GLN A 409 -9.89 -10.82 -8.54
N PRO A 410 -11.08 -10.37 -8.11
CA PRO A 410 -11.23 -9.08 -7.45
C PRO A 410 -10.40 -9.00 -6.18
N ALA A 411 -9.81 -7.83 -5.97
CA ALA A 411 -9.12 -7.47 -4.76
C ALA A 411 -9.51 -6.05 -4.34
N ARG A 412 -9.24 -5.73 -3.07
CA ARG A 412 -9.43 -4.36 -2.57
C ARG A 412 -8.40 -3.41 -3.17
N ASN A 413 -8.79 -2.15 -3.39
CA ASN A 413 -7.90 -1.09 -3.84
C ASN A 413 -6.68 -0.95 -2.92
N ALA A 414 -6.86 -1.19 -1.62
CA ALA A 414 -5.79 -1.22 -0.63
C ALA A 414 -4.55 -2.05 -1.04
N SER A 415 -4.73 -3.12 -1.83
CA SER A 415 -3.60 -3.93 -2.34
C SER A 415 -2.69 -3.13 -3.28
N VAL A 416 -3.28 -2.40 -4.23
CA VAL A 416 -2.56 -1.53 -5.17
C VAL A 416 -2.00 -0.31 -4.44
N VAL A 417 -2.75 0.26 -3.48
CA VAL A 417 -2.27 1.36 -2.62
C VAL A 417 -1.01 0.93 -1.88
N ARG A 418 -1.00 -0.27 -1.28
CA ARG A 418 0.16 -0.82 -0.56
C ARG A 418 1.38 -0.98 -1.45
N ASN A 419 1.21 -1.47 -2.67
CA ASN A 419 2.29 -1.60 -3.64
C ASN A 419 2.85 -0.23 -4.05
N ALA A 420 1.96 0.73 -4.38
CA ALA A 420 2.35 2.09 -4.77
C ALA A 420 3.07 2.84 -3.64
N VAL A 421 2.53 2.76 -2.41
CA VAL A 421 3.15 3.34 -1.22
C VAL A 421 4.52 2.72 -0.96
N SER A 422 4.63 1.39 -1.01
CA SER A 422 5.91 0.70 -0.77
C SER A 422 6.97 1.11 -1.80
N ALA A 423 6.58 1.28 -3.06
CA ALA A 423 7.47 1.76 -4.11
C ALA A 423 7.94 3.20 -3.86
N ALA A 424 7.01 4.10 -3.50
CA ALA A 424 7.32 5.50 -3.21
C ALA A 424 8.21 5.65 -1.96
N VAL A 425 7.94 4.89 -0.90
CA VAL A 425 8.78 4.85 0.32
C VAL A 425 10.16 4.28 0.02
N GLY A 426 10.26 3.30 -0.88
CA GLY A 426 11.54 2.79 -1.38
C GLY A 426 12.42 3.88 -1.98
N LEU A 427 11.83 4.82 -2.73
CA LEU A 427 12.55 5.97 -3.28
C LEU A 427 13.04 6.91 -2.18
N MET A 428 12.18 7.22 -1.20
CA MET A 428 12.53 8.07 -0.06
C MET A 428 13.70 7.50 0.75
N ALA A 429 13.80 6.18 0.86
CA ALA A 429 14.85 5.53 1.62
C ALA A 429 16.24 5.59 0.96
N VAL A 430 16.32 5.82 -0.36
CA VAL A 430 17.61 5.94 -1.08
C VAL A 430 18.32 7.24 -0.67
N THR A 431 17.58 8.32 -0.43
CA THR A 431 18.15 9.65 -0.13
C THR A 431 18.58 9.82 1.33
N ALA A 432 18.20 8.89 2.21
CA ALA A 432 18.61 8.86 3.60
C ALA A 432 19.95 8.14 3.83
N ARG A 433 20.55 7.57 2.78
CA ARG A 433 21.85 6.89 2.79
C ARG A 433 22.92 7.81 2.26
#